data_AF-A0A8H6L7Q2-F1
#
_entry.id   AF-A0A8H6L7Q2-F1
#
_cell.length_a   1.000
_cell.length_b   1.000
_cell.length_c   1.000
_cell.angle_alpha   90.00
_cell.angle_beta   90.00
_cell.angle_gamma   90.00
#
_symmetry.space_group_name_H-M   'P 1'
#
loop_
_entity.id
_entity.type
_entity.pdbx_description
1 polymer ?
#
loop_
_entity_poly.entity_id
_entity_poly.type
_entity_poly.pdbx_seq_one_letter_code
_entity_poly.pdbx_strand_id
1 'polypeptide(L)'
;MVSNLGAEYLNSYQGFDDSGQDGALHNTLRRIQSGEVTDIDDIESAHRAVEYRMTQMSTADRYLQMMDMAPPKGQLCCEYRTNKIRQEVGGDKHHIIRRLIFDRKILFPRPVQGQGRQFLKGMDYLVAAFHYANTPKEVVVKKLDALTTTLDQALEREMEVVKRDPEVKSKRRKLFQSFGVAFGNISPSKRRSRGLSLTGAA
;
A
#
# COMPACT_ATOMS: atom_id res chain seq x y z
N MET A 1 -8.06 20.12 10.34
CA MET A 1 -7.89 19.21 9.18
C MET A 1 -7.61 17.78 9.64
N VAL A 2 -6.57 17.55 10.45
CA VAL A 2 -6.26 16.22 11.05
C VAL A 2 -7.40 15.68 11.95
N SER A 3 -8.09 16.55 12.69
CA SER A 3 -9.22 16.19 13.55
C SER A 3 -10.36 15.47 12.82
N ASN A 4 -10.69 15.92 11.60
CA ASN A 4 -11.81 15.39 10.81
C ASN A 4 -11.44 14.05 10.18
N LEU A 5 -10.23 13.96 9.60
CA LEU A 5 -9.72 12.71 9.04
C LEU A 5 -9.52 11.64 10.13
N GLY A 6 -9.03 12.04 11.30
CA GLY A 6 -8.94 11.17 12.47
C GLY A 6 -10.31 10.69 12.95
N ALA A 7 -11.33 11.55 12.93
CA ALA A 7 -12.70 11.17 13.29
C ALA A 7 -13.29 10.15 12.32
N GLU A 8 -13.15 10.38 11.02
CA GLU A 8 -13.59 9.45 9.98
C GLU A 8 -12.90 8.08 10.13
N TYR A 9 -11.59 8.09 10.36
CA TYR A 9 -10.83 6.87 10.58
C TYR A 9 -11.26 6.12 11.85
N LEU A 10 -11.47 6.82 12.97
CA LEU A 10 -11.91 6.21 14.24
C LEU A 10 -13.35 5.67 14.17
N ASN A 11 -14.18 6.23 13.29
CA ASN A 11 -15.54 5.75 13.02
C ASN A 11 -15.59 4.61 12.00
N SER A 12 -14.47 4.26 11.37
CA SER A 12 -14.37 3.10 10.48
C SER A 12 -14.26 1.80 11.29
N TYR A 13 -13.99 0.67 10.64
CA TYR A 13 -13.51 -0.54 11.32
C TYR A 13 -11.99 -0.65 11.22
N GLN A 14 -11.29 0.28 11.86
CA GLN A 14 -9.84 0.48 11.75
C GLN A 14 -8.97 -0.67 12.25
N GLY A 15 -9.51 -1.59 13.04
CA GLY A 15 -8.76 -2.62 13.77
C GLY A 15 -9.18 -2.66 15.24
N PHE A 16 -8.48 -3.44 16.06
CA PHE A 16 -8.75 -3.48 17.51
C PHE A 16 -7.95 -2.39 18.23
N ASP A 17 -8.58 -1.71 19.20
CA ASP A 17 -7.88 -0.85 20.16
C ASP A 17 -6.87 -1.66 21.01
N ASP A 18 -7.11 -2.96 21.17
CA ASP A 18 -6.28 -3.87 21.99
C ASP A 18 -5.00 -4.33 21.29
N SER A 19 -4.85 -4.02 20.00
CA SER A 19 -3.58 -4.14 19.29
C SER A 19 -2.68 -3.02 19.81
N GLY A 20 -1.58 -3.35 20.50
CA GLY A 20 -0.76 -2.35 21.21
C GLY A 20 -0.25 -1.17 20.37
N GLN A 21 -0.32 -1.24 19.04
CA GLN A 21 0.09 -0.15 18.14
C GLN A 21 -1.07 0.52 17.41
N ASP A 22 -2.14 -0.21 17.11
CA ASP A 22 -3.37 0.42 16.63
C ASP A 22 -3.99 1.23 17.76
N GLY A 23 -4.03 0.68 18.98
CA GLY A 23 -4.42 1.39 20.20
C GLY A 23 -3.59 2.64 20.48
N ALA A 24 -2.27 2.60 20.26
CA ALA A 24 -1.41 3.77 20.42
C ALA A 24 -1.79 4.90 19.45
N LEU A 25 -1.97 4.57 18.15
CA LEU A 25 -2.42 5.55 17.16
C LEU A 25 -3.83 6.07 17.50
N HIS A 26 -4.76 5.19 17.87
CA HIS A 26 -6.14 5.58 18.20
C HIS A 26 -6.17 6.51 19.42
N ASN A 27 -5.37 6.21 20.44
CA ASN A 27 -5.23 7.07 21.61
C ASN A 27 -4.66 8.45 21.22
N THR A 28 -3.59 8.48 20.43
CA THR A 28 -3.03 9.75 19.92
C THR A 28 -4.08 10.57 19.16
N LEU A 29 -4.89 9.93 18.31
CA LEU A 29 -5.95 10.63 17.57
C LEU A 29 -7.04 11.18 18.50
N ARG A 30 -7.45 10.42 19.53
CA ARG A 30 -8.41 10.91 20.55
C ARG A 30 -7.84 12.11 21.32
N ARG A 31 -6.56 12.07 21.68
CA ARG A 31 -5.86 13.17 22.37
C ARG A 31 -5.69 14.41 21.50
N ILE A 32 -5.46 14.23 20.19
CA ILE A 32 -5.47 15.35 19.22
C ILE A 32 -6.88 15.96 19.15
N GLN A 33 -7.93 15.14 19.13
CA GLN A 33 -9.31 15.61 19.10
C GLN A 33 -9.73 16.35 20.38
N SER A 34 -9.25 15.93 21.55
CA SER A 34 -9.48 16.63 22.82
C SER A 34 -8.61 17.88 23.01
N GLY A 35 -7.67 18.14 22.09
CA GLY A 35 -6.74 19.28 22.19
C GLY A 35 -5.58 19.07 23.16
N GLU A 36 -5.38 17.85 23.66
CA GLU A 36 -4.28 17.49 24.57
C GLU A 36 -2.92 17.38 23.88
N VAL A 37 -2.90 17.14 22.58
CA VAL A 37 -1.67 17.13 21.76
C VAL A 37 -1.64 18.41 20.94
N THR A 38 -0.68 19.27 21.25
CA THR A 38 -0.44 20.55 20.55
C THR A 38 0.87 20.56 19.77
N ASP A 39 1.70 19.52 19.93
CA ASP A 39 2.96 19.39 19.21
C ASP A 39 2.70 19.11 17.72
N ILE A 40 3.33 19.92 16.86
CA ILE A 40 3.08 19.87 15.41
C ILE A 40 3.63 18.59 14.80
N ASP A 41 4.79 18.12 15.26
CA ASP A 41 5.42 16.92 14.71
C ASP A 41 4.60 15.67 15.03
N ASP A 42 4.04 15.60 16.24
CA ASP A 42 3.11 14.53 16.64
C ASP A 42 1.82 14.55 15.81
N ILE A 43 1.25 15.74 15.57
CA ILE A 43 0.05 15.92 14.73
C ILE A 43 0.32 15.51 13.28
N GLU A 44 1.46 15.92 12.71
CA GLU A 44 1.84 15.55 11.35
C GLU A 44 2.08 14.05 11.21
N SER A 45 2.75 13.43 12.18
CA SER A 45 2.99 12.00 12.21
C SER A 45 1.67 11.22 12.25
N ALA A 46 0.74 11.63 13.11
CA ALA A 46 -0.59 11.04 13.18
C ALA A 46 -1.37 11.23 11.87
N HIS A 47 -1.29 12.41 11.26
CA HIS A 47 -1.93 12.68 9.97
C HIS A 47 -1.42 11.75 8.86
N ARG A 48 -0.10 11.65 8.69
CA ARG A 48 0.52 10.79 7.67
C ARG A 48 0.14 9.32 7.87
N ALA A 49 0.08 8.85 9.11
CA ALA A 49 -0.33 7.50 9.44
C ALA A 49 -1.81 7.24 9.06
N VAL A 50 -2.71 8.14 9.41
CA VAL A 50 -4.15 8.00 9.08
C VAL A 50 -4.37 8.08 7.57
N GLU A 51 -3.78 9.06 6.90
CA GLU A 51 -3.88 9.23 5.46
C GLU A 51 -3.42 7.97 4.71
N TYR A 52 -2.28 7.39 5.14
CA TYR A 52 -1.82 6.11 4.61
C TYR A 52 -2.88 5.02 4.76
N ARG A 53 -3.42 4.81 5.98
CA ARG A 53 -4.39 3.74 6.26
C ARG A 53 -5.70 3.94 5.49
N MET A 54 -6.22 5.15 5.44
CA MET A 54 -7.42 5.51 4.65
C MET A 54 -7.19 5.24 3.15
N THR A 55 -6.03 5.65 2.63
CA THR A 55 -5.64 5.38 1.24
C THR A 55 -5.57 3.89 0.94
N GLN A 56 -5.03 3.07 1.86
CA GLN A 56 -5.00 1.61 1.66
C GLN A 56 -6.42 1.02 1.60
N MET A 57 -7.37 1.53 2.38
CA MET A 57 -8.77 1.05 2.36
C MET A 57 -9.47 1.41 1.05
N SER A 58 -9.46 2.69 0.67
CA SER A 58 -10.09 3.15 -0.57
C SER A 58 -9.45 2.52 -1.81
N THR A 59 -8.14 2.29 -1.77
CA THR A 59 -7.42 1.58 -2.84
C THR A 59 -7.89 0.14 -2.98
N ALA A 60 -8.18 -0.56 -1.87
CA ALA A 60 -8.70 -1.92 -1.93
C ALA A 60 -10.09 -1.97 -2.59
N ASP A 61 -10.96 -1.01 -2.30
CA ASP A 61 -12.26 -0.88 -2.98
C ASP A 61 -12.09 -0.64 -4.49
N ARG A 62 -11.18 0.26 -4.88
CA ARG A 62 -10.86 0.50 -6.29
C ARG A 62 -10.31 -0.74 -6.99
N TYR A 63 -9.50 -1.55 -6.30
CA TYR A 63 -9.01 -2.80 -6.88
C TYR A 63 -10.12 -3.81 -7.15
N LEU A 64 -11.14 -3.91 -6.28
CA LEU A 64 -12.30 -4.74 -6.56
C LEU A 64 -13.06 -4.24 -7.80
N GLN A 65 -13.23 -2.93 -7.95
CA GLN A 65 -13.85 -2.34 -9.13
C GLN A 65 -13.05 -2.67 -10.41
N MET A 66 -11.73 -2.49 -10.38
CA MET A 66 -10.85 -2.80 -11.52
C MET A 66 -10.85 -4.29 -11.89
N MET A 67 -11.05 -5.17 -10.91
CA MET A 67 -11.14 -6.61 -11.12
C MET A 67 -12.57 -7.08 -11.43
N ASP A 68 -13.54 -6.16 -11.52
CA ASP A 68 -14.98 -6.46 -11.66
C ASP A 68 -15.45 -7.49 -10.61
N MET A 69 -15.25 -7.13 -9.34
CA MET A 69 -15.60 -7.96 -8.19
C MET A 69 -16.54 -7.23 -7.24
N ALA A 70 -17.52 -7.97 -6.72
CA ALA A 70 -18.41 -7.46 -5.69
C ALA A 70 -17.67 -7.26 -4.35
N PRO A 71 -17.98 -6.18 -3.61
CA PRO A 71 -17.53 -6.02 -2.24
C PRO A 71 -17.98 -7.19 -1.33
N PRO A 72 -17.16 -7.65 -0.38
CA PRO A 72 -17.54 -8.70 0.55
C PRO A 72 -18.73 -8.25 1.39
N LYS A 73 -19.82 -9.02 1.36
CA LYS A 73 -21.10 -8.69 2.00
C LYS A 73 -21.69 -7.33 1.56
N GLY A 74 -21.28 -6.81 0.39
CA GLY A 74 -21.73 -5.51 -0.12
C GLY A 74 -21.20 -4.30 0.65
N GLN A 75 -20.19 -4.48 1.51
CA GLN A 75 -19.65 -3.43 2.37
C GLN A 75 -18.34 -2.89 1.81
N LEU A 76 -18.11 -1.57 1.95
CA LEU A 76 -16.82 -0.96 1.61
C LEU A 76 -15.72 -1.42 2.58
N CYS A 77 -14.45 -1.25 2.19
CA CYS A 77 -13.32 -1.68 3.01
C CYS A 77 -13.32 -1.02 4.40
N CYS A 78 -13.62 0.28 4.48
CA CYS A 78 -13.74 1.01 5.74
C CYS A 78 -14.82 0.42 6.66
N GLU A 79 -15.92 -0.08 6.11
CA GLU A 79 -17.08 -0.65 6.81
C GLU A 79 -16.95 -2.15 7.10
N TYR A 80 -15.99 -2.83 6.46
CA TYR A 80 -15.87 -4.28 6.56
C TYR A 80 -14.98 -4.72 7.73
N ARG A 81 -15.48 -5.64 8.57
CA ARG A 81 -14.71 -6.21 9.70
C ARG A 81 -13.84 -7.38 9.23
N THR A 82 -12.52 -7.20 9.20
CA THR A 82 -11.56 -8.24 8.77
C THR A 82 -11.11 -9.19 9.88
N ASN A 83 -11.43 -8.91 11.15
CA ASN A 83 -10.91 -9.66 12.30
C ASN A 83 -11.22 -11.17 12.30
N LYS A 84 -12.34 -11.59 11.72
CA LYS A 84 -12.74 -13.00 11.65
C LYS A 84 -12.44 -13.66 10.31
N ILE A 85 -11.88 -12.93 9.34
CA ILE A 85 -11.76 -13.47 7.98
C ILE A 85 -10.88 -14.72 7.91
N ARG A 86 -9.82 -14.79 8.73
CA ARG A 86 -8.96 -15.98 8.79
C ARG A 86 -9.72 -17.23 9.25
N GLN A 87 -10.69 -17.06 10.14
CA GLN A 87 -11.54 -18.16 10.62
C GLN A 87 -12.57 -18.53 9.56
N GLU A 88 -13.23 -17.54 8.94
CA GLU A 88 -14.24 -17.74 7.89
C GLU A 88 -13.66 -18.43 6.64
N VAL A 89 -12.47 -18.00 6.20
CA VAL A 89 -11.82 -18.51 4.99
C VAL A 89 -11.12 -19.86 5.21
N GLY A 90 -10.77 -20.16 6.45
CA GLY A 90 -9.81 -21.20 6.81
C GLY A 90 -8.36 -20.68 6.76
N GLY A 91 -7.55 -21.05 7.75
CA GLY A 91 -6.22 -20.50 7.97
C GLY A 91 -5.27 -20.64 6.77
N ASP A 92 -5.25 -21.81 6.13
CA ASP A 92 -4.35 -22.08 5.00
C ASP A 92 -4.76 -21.32 3.75
N LYS A 93 -6.06 -21.35 3.41
CA LYS A 93 -6.58 -20.62 2.26
C LYS A 93 -6.40 -19.11 2.43
N HIS A 94 -6.63 -18.59 3.64
CA HIS A 94 -6.34 -17.19 3.99
C HIS A 94 -4.87 -16.86 3.75
N HIS A 95 -3.96 -17.69 4.28
CA HIS A 95 -2.52 -17.48 4.13
C HIS A 95 -2.07 -17.50 2.67
N ILE A 96 -2.54 -18.46 1.88
CA ILE A 96 -2.19 -18.61 0.46
C ILE A 96 -2.62 -17.38 -0.34
N ILE A 97 -3.90 -16.96 -0.24
CA ILE A 97 -4.40 -15.82 -1.00
C ILE A 97 -3.72 -14.53 -0.55
N ARG A 98 -3.59 -14.34 0.77
CA ARG A 98 -2.92 -13.17 1.32
C ARG A 98 -1.46 -13.08 0.88
N ARG A 99 -0.76 -14.21 0.77
CA ARG A 99 0.61 -14.26 0.26
C ARG A 99 0.68 -13.83 -1.20
N LEU A 100 -0.24 -14.30 -2.05
CA LEU A 100 -0.33 -13.87 -3.45
C LEU A 100 -0.48 -12.34 -3.55
N ILE A 101 -1.34 -11.74 -2.73
CA ILE A 101 -1.50 -10.29 -2.71
C ILE A 101 -0.22 -9.60 -2.22
N PHE A 102 0.36 -10.09 -1.12
CA PHE A 102 1.54 -9.50 -0.48
C PHE A 102 2.78 -9.49 -1.39
N ASP A 103 2.98 -10.53 -2.19
CA ASP A 103 4.13 -10.63 -3.09
C ASP A 103 4.08 -9.59 -4.24
N ARG A 104 2.90 -9.01 -4.51
CA ARG A 104 2.70 -7.92 -5.48
C ARG A 104 2.78 -6.57 -4.78
N LYS A 105 4.03 -6.13 -4.53
CA LYS A 105 4.33 -4.93 -3.73
C LYS A 105 3.68 -3.64 -4.22
N ILE A 106 3.35 -3.53 -5.51
CA ILE A 106 2.67 -2.35 -6.07
C ILE A 106 1.24 -2.19 -5.55
N LEU A 107 0.58 -3.28 -5.16
CA LEU A 107 -0.81 -3.23 -4.70
C LEU A 107 -0.95 -2.48 -3.38
N PHE A 108 -0.11 -2.82 -2.41
CA PHE A 108 -0.14 -2.22 -1.07
C PHE A 108 1.29 -1.90 -0.64
N PRO A 109 1.80 -0.70 -0.98
CA PRO A 109 3.16 -0.32 -0.67
C PRO A 109 3.38 -0.30 0.84
N ARG A 110 4.62 -0.61 1.24
CA ARG A 110 5.03 -0.48 2.64
C ARG A 110 4.96 0.99 3.05
N PRO A 111 4.61 1.27 4.32
CA PRO A 111 4.64 2.63 4.83
C PRO A 111 6.05 3.21 4.72
N VAL A 112 6.14 4.49 4.37
CA VAL A 112 7.38 5.27 4.48
C VAL A 112 7.52 5.88 5.87
N GLN A 113 8.62 6.57 6.13
CA GLN A 113 8.87 7.22 7.42
C GLN A 113 7.70 8.15 7.81
N GLY A 114 7.20 7.99 9.04
CA GLY A 114 6.07 8.76 9.58
C GLY A 114 4.69 8.17 9.29
N GLN A 115 4.55 7.10 8.50
CA GLN A 115 3.25 6.46 8.24
C GLN A 115 2.94 5.28 9.19
N GLY A 116 3.86 4.96 10.11
CA GLY A 116 3.72 3.86 11.04
C GLY A 116 4.00 2.49 10.41
N ARG A 117 3.27 1.46 10.85
CA ARG A 117 3.43 0.06 10.40
C ARG A 117 2.51 -0.29 9.24
N GLN A 118 2.85 -1.41 8.60
CA GLN A 118 2.07 -1.94 7.49
C GLN A 118 0.62 -2.22 7.92
N PHE A 119 -0.31 -1.67 7.15
CA PHE A 119 -1.73 -1.80 7.41
C PHE A 119 -2.34 -2.88 6.52
N LEU A 120 -2.79 -3.97 7.13
CA LEU A 120 -3.10 -5.22 6.42
C LEU A 120 -4.57 -5.37 6.03
N LYS A 121 -5.44 -4.49 6.54
CA LYS A 121 -6.89 -4.55 6.34
C LYS A 121 -7.27 -4.57 4.86
N GLY A 122 -6.64 -3.75 4.02
CA GLY A 122 -6.90 -3.75 2.57
C GLY A 122 -6.62 -5.10 1.92
N MET A 123 -5.54 -5.80 2.32
CA MET A 123 -5.24 -7.14 1.83
C MET A 123 -6.27 -8.17 2.32
N ASP A 124 -6.60 -8.14 3.61
CA ASP A 124 -7.58 -9.05 4.21
C ASP A 124 -8.99 -8.85 3.62
N TYR A 125 -9.32 -7.62 3.23
CA TYR A 125 -10.55 -7.28 2.52
C TYR A 125 -10.60 -7.90 1.11
N LEU A 126 -9.50 -7.86 0.34
CA LEU A 126 -9.43 -8.57 -0.93
C LEU A 126 -9.54 -10.09 -0.75
N VAL A 127 -8.91 -10.65 0.28
CA VAL A 127 -9.06 -12.09 0.62
C VAL A 127 -10.53 -12.43 0.87
N ALA A 128 -11.25 -11.58 1.59
CA ALA A 128 -12.67 -11.74 1.83
C ALA A 128 -13.47 -11.74 0.52
N ALA A 129 -13.23 -10.77 -0.36
CA ALA A 129 -13.91 -10.69 -1.65
C ALA A 129 -13.71 -11.96 -2.49
N PHE A 130 -12.48 -12.46 -2.61
CA PHE A 130 -12.20 -13.72 -3.32
C PHE A 130 -12.89 -14.93 -2.67
N HIS A 131 -12.97 -14.95 -1.33
CA HIS A 131 -13.65 -16.02 -0.61
C HIS A 131 -15.16 -16.01 -0.85
N TYR A 132 -15.83 -14.87 -0.65
CA TYR A 132 -17.29 -14.76 -0.82
C TYR A 132 -17.73 -14.95 -2.28
N ALA A 133 -16.88 -14.57 -3.24
CA ALA A 133 -17.11 -14.86 -4.66
C ALA A 133 -16.79 -16.32 -5.05
N ASN A 134 -16.40 -17.18 -4.10
CA ASN A 134 -15.97 -18.56 -4.35
C ASN A 134 -14.92 -18.67 -5.47
N THR A 135 -14.01 -17.70 -5.55
CA THR A 135 -13.07 -17.60 -6.67
C THR A 135 -11.96 -18.67 -6.55
N PRO A 136 -11.75 -19.52 -7.57
CA PRO A 136 -10.64 -20.48 -7.59
C PRO A 136 -9.28 -19.76 -7.57
N LYS A 137 -8.27 -20.39 -6.97
CA LYS A 137 -6.92 -19.82 -6.81
C LYS A 137 -6.32 -19.34 -8.14
N GLU A 138 -6.52 -20.10 -9.21
CA GLU A 138 -6.00 -19.82 -10.55
C GLU A 138 -6.62 -18.53 -11.10
N VAL A 139 -7.90 -18.30 -10.81
CA VAL A 139 -8.61 -17.07 -11.20
C VAL A 139 -8.15 -15.89 -10.35
N VAL A 140 -7.91 -16.11 -9.05
CA VAL A 140 -7.30 -15.09 -8.17
C VAL A 140 -5.96 -14.62 -8.73
N VAL A 141 -5.08 -15.55 -9.10
CA VAL A 141 -3.76 -15.23 -9.68
C VAL A 141 -3.92 -14.39 -10.95
N LYS A 142 -4.77 -14.83 -11.89
CA LYS A 142 -5.00 -14.09 -13.14
C LYS A 142 -5.52 -12.67 -12.91
N LYS A 143 -6.49 -12.50 -11.99
CA LYS A 143 -7.03 -11.16 -11.66
C LYS A 143 -5.96 -10.26 -11.04
N LEU A 144 -5.15 -10.78 -10.12
CA LEU A 144 -4.07 -10.03 -9.49
C LEU A 144 -2.94 -9.65 -10.46
N ASP A 145 -2.62 -10.53 -11.42
CA ASP A 145 -1.61 -10.26 -12.46
C ASP A 145 -2.07 -9.20 -13.45
N ALA A 146 -3.33 -9.27 -13.89
CA ALA A 146 -3.93 -8.25 -14.73
C ALA A 146 -3.92 -6.88 -14.02
N LEU A 147 -4.35 -6.85 -12.75
CA LEU A 147 -4.36 -5.64 -11.93
C LEU A 147 -2.95 -5.04 -11.79
N THR A 148 -1.96 -5.87 -11.45
CA THR A 148 -0.57 -5.44 -11.29
C THR A 148 -0.01 -4.87 -12.59
N THR A 149 -0.27 -5.53 -13.71
CA THR A 149 0.14 -5.06 -15.04
C THR A 149 -0.48 -3.70 -15.36
N THR A 150 -1.76 -3.50 -15.06
CA THR A 150 -2.43 -2.20 -15.27
C THR A 150 -1.81 -1.09 -14.42
N LEU A 151 -1.50 -1.38 -13.15
CA LEU A 151 -0.90 -0.39 -12.25
C LEU A 151 0.55 -0.06 -12.64
N ASP A 152 1.34 -1.06 -13.03
CA ASP A 152 2.71 -0.84 -13.52
C ASP A 152 2.70 0.05 -14.76
N GLN A 153 1.81 -0.22 -15.72
CA GLN A 153 1.69 0.61 -16.93
C GLN A 153 1.21 2.04 -16.63
N ALA A 154 0.34 2.23 -15.64
CA ALA A 154 -0.10 3.55 -15.21
C ALA A 154 1.06 4.32 -14.56
N LEU A 155 1.80 3.66 -13.66
CA LEU A 155 2.97 4.23 -13.00
C LEU A 155 4.06 4.62 -14.00
N GLU A 156 4.35 3.77 -14.99
CA GLU A 156 5.31 4.08 -16.05
C GLU A 156 4.90 5.33 -16.85
N ARG A 157 3.62 5.47 -17.17
CA ARG A 157 3.10 6.67 -17.87
C ARG A 157 3.28 7.93 -17.04
N GLU A 158 2.96 7.89 -15.74
CA GLU A 158 3.16 9.02 -14.83
C GLU A 158 4.64 9.37 -14.68
N MET A 159 5.50 8.37 -14.54
CA MET A 159 6.95 8.57 -14.48
C MET A 159 7.50 9.23 -15.76
N GLU A 160 6.98 8.88 -16.94
CA GLU A 160 7.37 9.52 -18.20
C GLU A 160 6.95 10.99 -18.28
N VAL A 161 5.81 11.36 -17.69
CA VAL A 161 5.40 12.77 -17.55
C VAL A 161 6.37 13.52 -16.64
N VAL A 162 6.67 12.97 -15.46
CA VAL A 162 7.60 13.58 -14.49
C VAL A 162 9.01 13.74 -15.09
N LYS A 163 9.48 12.78 -15.88
CA LYS A 163 10.78 12.88 -16.57
C LYS A 163 10.84 14.04 -17.57
N ARG A 164 9.69 14.49 -18.10
CA ARG A 164 9.62 15.58 -19.08
C ARG A 164 9.64 16.95 -18.43
N ASP A 165 9.37 17.04 -17.13
CA ASP A 165 9.36 18.26 -16.33
C ASP A 165 10.73 19.01 -16.43
N PRO A 166 10.71 20.32 -16.77
CA PRO A 166 11.93 21.13 -16.88
C PRO A 166 12.76 21.18 -15.59
N GLU A 167 12.12 21.24 -14.42
CA GLU A 167 12.77 21.30 -13.13
C GLU A 167 13.45 19.97 -12.79
N VAL A 168 12.77 18.86 -13.06
CA VAL A 168 13.32 17.50 -12.89
C VAL A 168 14.52 17.29 -13.83
N LYS A 169 14.41 17.70 -15.10
CA LYS A 169 15.53 17.67 -16.05
C LYS A 169 16.72 18.49 -15.58
N SER A 170 16.47 19.69 -15.06
CA SER A 170 17.51 20.58 -14.54
C SER A 170 18.22 19.97 -13.34
N LYS A 171 17.47 19.45 -12.35
CA LYS A 171 18.04 18.77 -11.17
C LYS A 171 18.84 17.52 -11.56
N ARG A 172 18.34 16.69 -12.49
CA ARG A 172 19.07 15.52 -13.01
C ARG A 172 20.37 15.92 -13.72
N ARG A 173 20.36 17.01 -14.49
CA ARG A 173 21.57 17.54 -15.15
C ARG A 173 22.60 18.03 -14.13
N LYS A 174 22.16 18.75 -13.08
CA LYS A 174 23.03 19.21 -11.99
C LYS A 174 23.66 18.03 -11.24
N LEU A 175 22.87 17.01 -10.90
CA LEU A 175 23.39 15.79 -10.26
C LEU A 175 24.40 15.04 -11.15
N PHE A 176 24.14 14.95 -12.46
CA PHE A 176 25.09 14.36 -13.41
C PHE A 176 26.40 15.16 -13.46
N GLN A 177 26.33 16.49 -13.45
CA GLN A 177 27.51 17.36 -13.42
C GLN A 177 28.29 17.24 -12.11
N SER A 178 27.61 17.10 -10.97
CA SER A 178 28.26 17.00 -9.66
C SER A 178 28.87 15.63 -9.37
N PHE A 179 28.29 14.55 -9.91
CA PHE A 179 28.69 13.19 -9.52
C PHE A 179 29.13 12.30 -10.69
N GLY A 180 29.06 12.76 -11.95
CA GLY A 180 29.52 12.02 -13.14
C GLY A 180 28.73 10.75 -13.47
N VAL A 181 27.66 10.44 -12.74
CA VAL A 181 26.86 9.22 -12.93
C VAL A 181 25.58 9.54 -13.71
N ALA A 182 25.47 8.97 -14.91
CA ALA A 182 24.22 8.95 -15.66
C ALA A 182 23.23 8.02 -14.95
N PHE A 183 22.36 8.59 -14.11
CA PHE A 183 21.26 7.86 -13.48
C PHE A 183 20.15 7.59 -14.51
N GLY A 184 20.45 6.72 -15.47
CA GLY A 184 19.53 6.28 -16.51
C GLY A 184 18.45 5.33 -16.00
N ASN A 185 18.65 4.67 -14.86
CA ASN A 185 17.76 3.59 -14.39
C ASN A 185 17.64 3.54 -12.85
N ILE A 186 17.22 4.63 -12.20
CA ILE A 186 16.68 4.52 -10.84
C ILE A 186 15.20 4.13 -10.95
N SER A 187 14.94 2.91 -11.43
CA SER A 187 13.69 2.19 -11.21
C SER A 187 14.04 0.96 -10.38
N PRO A 188 13.33 0.68 -9.28
CA PRO A 188 13.72 -0.38 -8.35
C PRO A 188 13.27 -1.76 -8.86
N SER A 189 13.89 -2.28 -9.93
CA SER A 189 14.07 -3.73 -10.17
C SER A 189 14.60 -3.99 -11.58
N LYS A 190 15.92 -4.18 -11.69
CA LYS A 190 16.51 -5.16 -12.62
C LYS A 190 17.93 -5.42 -12.13
N ARG A 191 18.03 -6.34 -11.16
CA ARG A 191 19.30 -6.92 -10.74
C ARG A 191 19.86 -7.64 -11.96
N ARG A 192 20.67 -6.95 -12.77
CA ARG A 192 21.51 -7.59 -13.79
C ARG A 192 22.45 -8.50 -13.03
N SER A 193 22.21 -9.80 -13.14
CA SER A 193 23.18 -10.85 -12.87
C SER A 193 24.42 -10.59 -13.74
N ARG A 194 25.40 -9.86 -13.18
CA ARG A 194 26.75 -9.87 -13.73
C ARG A 194 27.39 -11.18 -13.30
N GLY A 195 27.29 -12.18 -14.18
CA GLY A 195 28.28 -13.24 -14.21
C GLY A 195 29.62 -12.59 -14.55
N LEU A 196 30.56 -12.63 -13.61
CA LEU A 196 31.97 -12.41 -13.88
C LEU A 196 32.48 -13.62 -14.67
N SER A 197 32.50 -13.52 -15.99
CA SER A 197 33.39 -14.33 -16.82
C SER A 197 34.73 -13.61 -16.90
N LEU A 198 35.71 -14.05 -16.09
CA LEU A 198 37.11 -13.69 -16.28
C LEU A 198 37.65 -14.55 -17.44
N THR A 199 37.59 -13.99 -18.65
CA THR A 199 38.45 -14.40 -19.76
C THR A 199 39.81 -13.74 -19.57
N GLY A 200 40.88 -14.54 -19.64
CA GLY A 200 42.23 -14.18 -19.27
C GLY A 200 43.02 -13.34 -20.28
N ALA A 201 44.17 -12.89 -19.78
CA ALA A 201 45.42 -12.52 -20.44
C ALA A 201 46.43 -12.32 -19.28
N ALA A 202 47.65 -12.83 -19.25
CA ALA A 202 48.53 -13.42 -20.25
C ALA A 202 49.42 -14.47 -19.57
#